data_AF-A0A2W7A695-F1
#
_entry.id   AF-A0A2W7A695-F1
#
_cell.length_a   1.000
_cell.length_b   1.000
_cell.length_c   1.000
_cell.angle_alpha   90.00
_cell.angle_beta   90.00
_cell.angle_gamma   90.00
#
_symmetry.space_group_name_H-M   'P 1'
#
loop_
_entity.id
_entity.type
_entity.pdbx_description
1 polymer ?
#
loop_
_entity_poly.entity_id
_entity_poly.type
_entity_poly.pdbx_seq_one_letter_code
_entity_poly.pdbx_strand_id
1 'polypeptide(L)'
;MLNQSPTLQELRIPPANRLERLSGNREGQYSIRINNQWRICFEWQNDDAFNVEIVDYHRGIKMNEDKLNPIHPGEVLLEEFLKPMNLSQNQLALALRVPARRINEIIHGKRRITADTAIRLAYYFNMSPRFWLGLQMDYDLDIAEDQVGEKLKIEVAVFS
;
A
#
# COMPACT_ATOMS: atom_id res chain seq x y z
N MET A 1 -12.30 -12.68 -20.22
CA MET A 1 -13.65 -12.14 -20.46
C MET A 1 -13.59 -10.69 -20.01
N LEU A 2 -13.78 -9.79 -20.97
CA LEU A 2 -13.82 -8.33 -20.82
C LEU A 2 -15.18 -7.93 -20.24
N ASN A 3 -15.22 -6.87 -19.43
CA ASN A 3 -16.40 -6.21 -18.83
C ASN A 3 -16.97 -6.84 -17.55
N GLN A 4 -16.29 -6.61 -16.43
CA GLN A 4 -17.02 -6.39 -15.17
C GLN A 4 -16.61 -5.00 -14.67
N SER A 5 -17.53 -4.05 -14.78
CA SER A 5 -17.49 -2.76 -14.07
C SER A 5 -17.23 -3.04 -12.61
N PRO A 6 -16.27 -2.38 -11.94
CA PRO A 6 -16.09 -2.55 -10.53
C PRO A 6 -17.34 -2.02 -9.84
N THR A 7 -18.04 -2.82 -9.05
CA THR A 7 -19.12 -2.27 -8.21
C THR A 7 -18.49 -1.58 -6.99
N LEU A 8 -19.15 -0.56 -6.44
CA LEU A 8 -18.71 0.15 -5.22
C LEU A 8 -18.39 -0.78 -4.02
N GLN A 9 -18.90 -2.02 -4.06
CA GLN A 9 -18.68 -3.06 -3.06
C GLN A 9 -17.33 -3.79 -3.23
N GLU A 10 -16.77 -3.86 -4.44
CA GLU A 10 -15.46 -4.47 -4.74
C GLU A 10 -14.29 -3.56 -4.34
N LEU A 11 -14.55 -2.27 -4.15
CA LEU A 11 -13.66 -1.30 -3.53
C LEU A 11 -13.44 -1.54 -2.02
N ARG A 12 -13.96 -2.65 -1.47
CA ARG A 12 -13.73 -3.08 -0.07
C ARG A 12 -12.59 -4.11 0.08
N ILE A 13 -11.75 -4.31 -0.93
CA ILE A 13 -10.59 -5.21 -0.87
C ILE A 13 -9.30 -4.38 -0.91
N PRO A 14 -8.43 -4.42 0.12
CA PRO A 14 -8.47 -5.34 1.28
C PRO A 14 -9.63 -5.03 2.26
N PRO A 15 -10.10 -6.03 3.04
CA PRO A 15 -11.31 -5.97 3.88
C PRO A 15 -11.38 -4.85 4.93
N ALA A 16 -10.30 -4.08 5.10
CA ALA A 16 -10.20 -2.89 5.95
C ALA A 16 -10.51 -1.56 5.25
N ASN A 17 -10.87 -1.59 3.96
CA ASN A 17 -11.20 -0.38 3.21
C ASN A 17 -12.38 0.37 3.85
N ARG A 18 -12.06 1.50 4.49
CA ARG A 18 -13.04 2.47 5.00
C ARG A 18 -13.34 3.45 3.86
N LEU A 19 -14.39 3.14 3.10
CA LEU A 19 -14.90 4.04 2.08
C LEU A 19 -15.57 5.22 2.78
N GLU A 20 -15.01 6.41 2.58
CA GLU A 20 -15.49 7.65 3.20
C GLU A 20 -15.68 8.72 2.11
N ARG A 21 -16.84 9.40 2.12
CA ARG A 21 -17.12 10.53 1.22
C ARG A 21 -16.41 11.78 1.77
N LEU A 22 -15.65 12.46 0.91
CA LEU A 22 -14.87 13.64 1.28
C LEU A 22 -15.71 14.92 1.30
N SER A 23 -15.28 15.89 2.11
CA SER A 23 -15.91 17.21 2.29
C SER A 23 -14.88 18.34 2.15
N GLY A 24 -15.33 19.60 2.12
CA GLY A 24 -14.47 20.77 1.96
C GLY A 24 -13.96 20.93 0.52
N ASN A 25 -12.68 21.23 0.32
CA ASN A 25 -12.08 21.47 -1.01
C ASN A 25 -12.10 20.25 -1.96
N ARG A 26 -12.55 19.08 -1.48
CA ARG A 26 -12.67 17.83 -2.24
C ARG A 26 -14.09 17.25 -2.18
N GLU A 27 -15.08 18.10 -1.92
CA GLU A 27 -16.50 17.72 -1.91
C GLU A 27 -16.89 17.06 -3.25
N GLY A 28 -17.51 15.87 -3.17
CA GLY A 28 -17.88 15.07 -4.34
C GLY A 28 -16.95 13.89 -4.64
N GLN A 29 -15.77 13.84 -4.02
CA GLN A 29 -14.85 12.70 -4.13
C GLN A 29 -15.09 11.66 -3.01
N TYR A 30 -14.73 10.42 -3.31
CA TYR A 30 -14.68 9.29 -2.38
C TYR A 30 -13.23 8.99 -2.05
N SER A 31 -12.98 8.53 -0.83
CA SER A 31 -11.68 8.04 -0.41
C SER A 31 -11.76 6.61 0.10
N ILE A 32 -10.75 5.81 -0.24
CA ILE A 32 -10.52 4.50 0.33
C ILE A 32 -9.24 4.54 1.12
N ARG A 33 -9.33 4.12 2.38
CA ARG A 33 -8.18 3.99 3.27
C ARG A 33 -7.27 2.84 2.84
N ILE A 34 -6.05 3.18 2.40
CA ILE A 34 -5.00 2.19 2.18
C ILE A 34 -4.33 1.85 3.52
N ASN A 35 -4.01 2.87 4.32
CA ASN A 35 -3.46 2.74 5.68
C ASN A 35 -3.69 4.03 6.49
N ASN A 36 -2.96 4.27 7.58
CA ASN A 36 -3.16 5.50 8.36
C ASN A 36 -2.92 6.77 7.52
N GLN A 37 -1.90 6.78 6.68
CA GLN A 37 -1.41 7.95 5.95
C GLN A 37 -2.07 8.15 4.57
N TRP A 38 -2.23 7.07 3.81
CA TRP A 38 -2.57 7.13 2.39
C TRP A 38 -4.04 6.84 2.10
N ARG A 39 -4.60 7.55 1.13
CA ARG A 39 -5.96 7.37 0.62
C ARG A 39 -5.93 7.26 -0.91
N ILE A 40 -6.72 6.36 -1.45
CA ILE A 40 -7.10 6.44 -2.88
C ILE A 40 -8.30 7.39 -2.93
N CYS A 41 -8.16 8.52 -3.60
CA CYS A 41 -9.25 9.45 -3.87
C CYS A 41 -9.73 9.27 -5.32
N PHE A 42 -11.05 9.30 -5.52
CA PHE A 42 -11.65 9.19 -6.86
C PHE A 42 -13.05 9.80 -6.86
N GLU A 43 -13.54 10.17 -8.03
CA GLU A 43 -14.93 10.53 -8.27
C GLU A 43 -15.71 9.30 -8.68
N TRP A 44 -16.94 9.14 -8.19
CA TRP A 44 -17.82 8.04 -8.59
C TRP A 44 -18.97 8.57 -9.45
N GLN A 45 -19.06 8.12 -10.71
CA GLN A 45 -20.11 8.49 -11.63
C GLN A 45 -20.50 7.28 -12.49
N ASN A 46 -21.80 7.02 -12.66
CA ASN A 46 -22.32 5.94 -13.54
C ASN A 46 -21.66 4.56 -13.32
N ASP A 47 -21.48 4.15 -12.06
CA ASP A 47 -20.84 2.88 -11.67
C ASP A 47 -19.36 2.72 -12.05
N ASP A 48 -18.68 3.83 -12.34
CA ASP A 48 -17.25 3.88 -12.64
C ASP A 48 -16.51 4.91 -11.76
N ALA A 49 -15.23 4.63 -11.52
CA ALA A 49 -14.31 5.52 -10.81
C ALA A 49 -13.53 6.40 -11.81
N PHE A 50 -13.63 7.71 -11.62
CA PHE A 50 -12.92 8.73 -12.40
C PHE A 50 -11.92 9.48 -11.50
N ASN A 51 -10.93 10.13 -12.10
CA ASN A 51 -9.95 10.96 -11.39
C ASN A 51 -9.29 10.24 -10.19
N VAL A 52 -8.89 8.98 -10.40
CA VAL A 52 -8.31 8.13 -9.37
C VAL A 52 -6.87 8.57 -9.06
N GLU A 53 -6.62 8.99 -7.82
CA GLU A 53 -5.32 9.43 -7.33
C GLU A 53 -4.98 8.78 -5.97
N ILE A 54 -3.70 8.48 -5.72
CA ILE A 54 -3.22 8.10 -4.39
C ILE A 54 -2.68 9.36 -3.73
N VAL A 55 -3.25 9.73 -2.59
CA VAL A 55 -2.88 10.94 -1.86
C VAL A 55 -2.46 10.62 -0.44
N ASP A 56 -1.44 11.34 0.01
CA ASP A 56 -1.09 11.40 1.42
C ASP A 56 -2.08 12.33 2.12
N TYR A 57 -2.99 11.77 2.91
CA TYR A 57 -3.99 12.54 3.64
C TYR A 57 -3.37 13.34 4.81
N HIS A 58 -2.11 13.08 5.16
CA HIS A 58 -1.37 13.76 6.22
C HIS A 58 -0.41 14.83 5.68
N ARG A 59 -0.20 14.92 4.36
CA ARG A 59 0.50 16.07 3.72
C ARG A 59 -0.39 17.31 3.70
N GLY A 60 -0.64 17.85 4.89
CA GLY A 60 -1.34 19.11 5.08
C GLY A 60 -0.92 19.86 6.33
N ILE A 61 -0.54 19.18 7.40
CA ILE A 61 -0.04 19.81 8.62
C ILE A 61 0.86 18.79 9.34
N LYS A 62 2.17 19.07 9.43
CA LYS A 62 2.97 19.02 10.69
C LYS A 62 4.38 19.54 10.41
N MET A 63 4.61 20.80 10.77
CA MET A 63 5.93 21.31 11.10
C MET A 63 6.34 20.69 12.45
N ASN A 64 7.52 20.07 12.48
CA ASN A 64 8.26 19.55 13.64
C ASN A 64 7.67 18.36 14.45
N GLU A 65 8.54 17.35 14.59
CA GLU A 65 8.73 16.43 15.75
C GLU A 65 8.19 14.99 15.78
N ASP A 66 7.50 14.45 14.76
CA ASP A 66 7.30 12.98 14.71
C ASP A 66 7.29 12.49 13.26
N LYS A 67 8.48 12.24 12.68
CA LYS A 67 8.56 11.46 11.44
C LYS A 67 8.18 10.02 11.80
N LEU A 68 6.99 9.59 11.38
CA LEU A 68 6.50 8.24 11.62
C LEU A 68 7.46 7.24 10.95
N ASN A 69 7.71 6.12 11.62
CA ASN A 69 8.58 5.07 11.10
C ASN A 69 8.05 4.53 9.75
N PRO A 70 8.93 4.28 8.76
CA PRO A 70 8.54 3.68 7.49
C PRO A 70 7.87 2.32 7.70
N ILE A 71 6.74 2.10 7.03
CA ILE A 71 5.94 0.86 7.19
C ILE A 71 6.46 -0.19 6.22
N HIS A 72 6.98 -1.31 6.75
CA HIS A 72 7.45 -2.39 5.90
C HIS A 72 6.26 -3.13 5.23
N PRO A 73 6.35 -3.58 3.96
CA PRO A 73 5.27 -4.30 3.28
C PRO A 73 4.81 -5.57 3.99
N GLY A 74 5.69 -6.17 4.79
CA GLY A 74 5.38 -7.31 5.63
C GLY A 74 4.41 -7.02 6.77
N GLU A 75 4.41 -5.79 7.29
CA GLU A 75 3.42 -5.35 8.28
C GLU A 75 2.04 -5.23 7.64
N VAL A 76 1.96 -4.64 6.44
CA VAL A 76 0.72 -4.58 5.65
C VAL A 76 0.20 -6.00 5.36
N LEU A 77 1.07 -6.90 4.92
CA LEU A 77 0.70 -8.30 4.69
C LEU A 77 0.12 -8.96 5.94
N LEU A 78 0.69 -8.70 7.13
CA LEU A 78 0.20 -9.28 8.38
C LEU A 78 -1.13 -8.68 8.82
N GLU A 79 -1.22 -7.36 8.89
CA GLU A 79 -2.34 -6.64 9.49
C GLU A 79 -3.58 -6.60 8.57
N GLU A 80 -3.38 -6.45 7.26
CA GLU A 80 -4.48 -6.22 6.32
C GLU A 80 -4.97 -7.49 5.61
N PHE A 81 -4.15 -8.55 5.62
CA PHE A 81 -4.47 -9.82 4.94
C PHE A 81 -4.51 -10.99 5.92
N LEU A 82 -3.41 -11.28 6.61
CA LEU A 82 -3.31 -12.49 7.42
C LEU A 82 -4.25 -12.49 8.62
N LYS A 83 -4.24 -11.43 9.45
CA LYS A 83 -5.13 -11.36 10.62
C LYS A 83 -6.61 -11.35 10.24
N PRO A 84 -7.09 -10.52 9.29
CA PRO A 84 -8.52 -10.48 8.94
C PRO A 84 -9.01 -11.79 8.31
N MET A 85 -8.14 -12.51 7.59
CA MET A 85 -8.47 -13.80 6.99
C MET A 85 -8.23 -14.99 7.94
N ASN A 86 -7.82 -14.75 9.19
CA ASN A 86 -7.42 -15.78 10.15
C ASN A 86 -6.41 -16.79 9.56
N LEU A 87 -5.44 -16.27 8.81
CA LEU A 87 -4.46 -17.07 8.07
C LEU A 87 -3.08 -16.99 8.73
N SER A 88 -2.48 -18.14 9.04
CA SER A 88 -1.14 -18.19 9.63
C SER A 88 -0.03 -18.00 8.57
N GLN A 89 1.14 -17.55 9.01
CA GLN A 89 2.33 -17.42 8.15
C GLN A 89 2.71 -18.75 7.48
N ASN A 90 2.54 -19.87 8.19
CA ASN A 90 2.82 -21.21 7.68
C ASN A 90 1.82 -21.62 6.59
N GLN A 91 0.53 -21.34 6.78
CA GLN A 91 -0.49 -21.57 5.76
C GLN A 91 -0.21 -20.75 4.50
N LEU A 92 0.16 -19.47 4.65
CA LEU A 92 0.56 -18.64 3.51
C LEU A 92 1.77 -19.24 2.80
N ALA A 93 2.82 -19.61 3.53
CA ALA A 93 4.04 -20.15 2.95
C ALA A 93 3.80 -21.43 2.13
N LEU A 94 2.96 -22.34 2.65
CA LEU A 94 2.54 -23.54 1.94
C LEU A 94 1.76 -23.19 0.66
N ALA A 95 0.79 -22.28 0.75
CA ALA A 95 -0.01 -21.86 -0.39
C ALA A 95 0.84 -21.20 -1.49
N LEU A 96 1.81 -20.37 -1.11
CA LEU A 96 2.74 -19.73 -2.04
C LEU A 96 3.86 -20.66 -2.53
N ARG A 97 3.97 -21.87 -1.99
CA ARG A 97 5.06 -22.83 -2.25
C ARG A 97 6.45 -22.23 -2.01
N VAL A 98 6.62 -21.57 -0.86
CA VAL A 98 7.90 -21.00 -0.43
C VAL A 98 8.26 -21.46 0.99
N PRO A 99 9.54 -21.42 1.39
CA PRO A 99 9.91 -21.72 2.78
C PRO A 99 9.21 -20.78 3.76
N ALA A 100 8.67 -21.31 4.87
CA ALA A 100 8.01 -20.52 5.92
C ALA A 100 8.88 -19.38 6.47
N ARG A 101 10.19 -19.63 6.58
CA ARG A 101 11.18 -18.63 6.97
C ARG A 101 11.14 -17.37 6.08
N ARG A 102 10.87 -17.51 4.78
CA ARG A 102 10.76 -16.36 3.86
C ARG A 102 9.63 -15.44 4.28
N ILE A 103 8.44 -16.00 4.54
CA ILE A 103 7.26 -15.24 4.96
C ILE A 103 7.47 -14.63 6.34
N ASN A 104 8.07 -15.38 7.26
CA ASN A 104 8.42 -14.88 8.58
C ASN A 104 9.38 -13.67 8.51
N GLU A 105 10.45 -13.76 7.74
CA GLU A 105 11.40 -12.65 7.57
C GLU A 105 10.75 -11.43 6.91
N ILE A 106 9.85 -11.63 5.93
CA ILE A 106 9.11 -10.54 5.30
C ILE A 106 8.24 -9.82 6.34
N ILE A 107 7.43 -10.57 7.09
CA ILE A 107 6.50 -10.00 8.09
C ILE A 107 7.23 -9.21 9.17
N HIS A 108 8.44 -9.65 9.56
CA HIS A 108 9.24 -8.95 10.58
C HIS A 108 10.17 -7.87 10.01
N GLY A 109 10.00 -7.45 8.75
CA GLY A 109 10.82 -6.40 8.14
C GLY A 109 12.28 -6.78 7.87
N LYS A 110 12.62 -8.07 7.98
CA LYS A 110 13.99 -8.57 7.79
C LYS A 110 14.30 -8.93 6.34
N ARG A 111 13.27 -8.99 5.48
CA ARG A 111 13.39 -9.36 4.07
C ARG A 111 12.41 -8.56 3.24
N ARG A 112 12.92 -7.98 2.15
CA ARG A 112 12.11 -7.33 1.12
C ARG A 112 11.21 -8.29 0.35
N ILE A 113 10.11 -7.76 -0.19
CA ILE A 113 9.31 -8.44 -1.20
C ILE A 113 10.03 -8.35 -2.56
N THR A 114 10.36 -9.52 -3.13
CA THR A 114 10.93 -9.63 -4.47
C THR A 114 9.85 -9.76 -5.54
N ALA A 115 10.20 -9.61 -6.82
CA ALA A 115 9.26 -9.81 -7.93
C ALA A 115 8.61 -11.22 -7.92
N ASP A 116 9.39 -12.29 -7.67
CA ASP A 116 8.87 -13.66 -7.48
C ASP A 116 7.82 -13.73 -6.35
N THR A 117 8.12 -13.09 -5.22
CA THR A 117 7.21 -13.10 -4.06
C THR A 117 5.95 -12.28 -4.34
N ALA A 118 6.09 -11.12 -5.00
CA ALA A 118 4.97 -10.28 -5.42
C ALA A 118 4.03 -11.00 -6.38
N ILE A 119 4.58 -11.75 -7.36
CA ILE A 119 3.77 -12.55 -8.29
C ILE A 119 3.04 -13.67 -7.56
N ARG A 120 3.68 -14.36 -6.61
CA ARG A 120 3.03 -15.40 -5.79
C ARG A 120 1.89 -14.83 -4.94
N LEU A 121 2.14 -13.72 -4.24
CA LEU A 121 1.13 -13.04 -3.45
C LEU A 121 -0.04 -12.54 -4.31
N ALA A 122 0.26 -12.00 -5.49
CA ALA A 122 -0.73 -11.58 -6.47
C ALA A 122 -1.66 -12.71 -6.89
N TYR A 123 -1.12 -13.89 -7.24
CA TYR A 123 -1.95 -15.04 -7.57
C TYR A 123 -2.78 -15.54 -6.39
N TYR A 124 -2.23 -15.52 -5.18
CA TYR A 124 -2.94 -16.05 -4.00
C TYR A 124 -4.06 -15.13 -3.52
N PHE A 125 -3.82 -13.82 -3.47
CA PHE A 125 -4.77 -12.82 -2.98
C PHE A 125 -5.60 -12.17 -4.09
N ASN A 126 -5.44 -12.62 -5.34
CA ASN A 126 -6.07 -12.03 -6.53
C ASN A 126 -5.83 -10.51 -6.63
N MET A 127 -4.56 -10.12 -6.51
CA MET A 127 -4.12 -8.73 -6.58
C MET A 127 -3.07 -8.52 -7.67
N SER A 128 -2.74 -7.27 -7.97
CA SER A 128 -1.64 -6.95 -8.89
C SER A 128 -0.27 -7.18 -8.24
N PRO A 129 0.72 -7.78 -8.92
CA PRO A 129 2.11 -7.81 -8.44
C PRO A 129 2.69 -6.41 -8.22
N ARG A 130 2.20 -5.40 -8.96
CA ARG A 130 2.64 -4.01 -8.82
C ARG A 130 2.25 -3.40 -7.48
N PHE A 131 1.13 -3.83 -6.89
CA PHE A 131 0.72 -3.37 -5.56
C PHE A 131 1.80 -3.72 -4.53
N TRP A 132 2.22 -4.99 -4.51
CA TRP A 132 3.24 -5.48 -3.57
C TRP A 132 4.61 -4.85 -3.78
N LEU A 133 5.01 -4.64 -5.04
CA LEU A 133 6.27 -3.94 -5.35
C LEU A 133 6.19 -2.44 -5.07
N GLY A 134 5.02 -1.82 -5.22
CA GLY A 134 4.78 -0.43 -4.86
C GLY A 134 5.02 -0.21 -3.37
N LEU A 135 4.41 -1.03 -2.50
CA LEU A 135 4.66 -0.98 -1.06
C LEU A 135 6.15 -1.09 -0.71
N GLN A 136 6.87 -1.99 -1.40
CA GLN A 136 8.31 -2.15 -1.17
C GLN A 136 9.10 -0.92 -1.62
N MET A 137 8.74 -0.34 -2.76
CA MET A 137 9.38 0.86 -3.27
C MET A 137 9.16 2.06 -2.36
N ASP A 138 7.93 2.24 -1.87
CA ASP A 138 7.59 3.31 -0.94
C ASP A 138 8.42 3.19 0.35
N TYR A 139 8.46 1.97 0.94
CA TYR A 139 9.31 1.70 2.11
C TYR A 139 10.80 1.95 1.84
N ASP A 140 11.32 1.45 0.71
CA ASP A 140 12.73 1.60 0.34
C ASP A 140 13.10 3.09 0.15
N LEU A 141 12.19 3.89 -0.43
CA LEU A 141 12.36 5.34 -0.60
C LEU A 141 12.34 6.08 0.73
N ASP A 142 11.36 5.81 1.60
CA ASP A 142 11.27 6.46 2.91
C ASP A 142 12.54 6.25 3.74
N ILE A 143 13.04 5.00 3.77
CA ILE A 143 14.29 4.63 4.46
C ILE A 143 15.50 5.35 3.84
N ALA A 144 15.57 5.43 2.50
CA ALA A 144 16.65 6.12 1.82
C ALA A 144 16.62 7.63 2.08
N GLU A 145 15.45 8.26 2.05
CA GLU A 145 15.27 9.68 2.37
C GLU A 145 15.70 9.99 3.81
N ASP A 146 15.38 9.12 4.76
CA ASP A 146 15.84 9.23 6.15
C ASP A 146 17.36 9.18 6.29
N GLN A 147 18.02 8.33 5.50
CA GLN A 147 19.45 8.12 5.61
C GLN A 147 20.28 9.20 4.93
N VAL A 148 19.84 9.68 3.76
CA VAL A 148 20.67 10.53 2.89
C VAL A 148 19.96 11.77 2.34
N GLY A 149 18.66 11.95 2.61
CA GLY A 149 17.83 12.99 1.97
C GLY A 149 18.37 14.41 2.15
N GLU A 150 18.71 14.81 3.38
CA GLU A 150 19.24 16.16 3.64
C GLU A 150 20.60 16.40 3.02
N LYS A 151 21.44 15.37 2.95
CA LYS A 151 22.76 15.46 2.32
C LYS A 151 22.63 15.63 0.80
N LEU A 152 21.79 14.82 0.16
CA LEU A 152 21.59 14.86 -1.30
C LEU A 152 20.94 16.17 -1.77
N LYS A 153 20.06 16.79 -0.96
CA LYS A 153 19.49 18.12 -1.27
C LYS A 153 20.56 19.19 -1.49
N ILE A 154 21.72 19.06 -0.82
CA ILE A 154 22.84 20.00 -0.94
C ILE A 154 23.76 19.59 -2.10
N GLU A 155 24.04 18.28 -2.25
CA GLU A 155 25.05 17.77 -3.18
C GLU A 155 24.57 17.64 -4.63
N VAL A 156 23.26 17.47 -4.85
CA VAL A 156 22.69 17.23 -6.18
C VAL A 156 22.12 18.52 -6.75
N ALA A 157 22.77 19.04 -7.79
CA ALA A 157 22.25 20.17 -8.55
C ALA A 157 21.00 19.76 -9.35
N VAL A 158 19.96 20.58 -9.31
CA VAL A 158 18.77 20.40 -10.16
C VAL A 158 19.16 20.72 -11.60
N PHE A 159 18.88 19.77 -12.49
CA PHE A 159 19.05 20.01 -13.92
C PHE A 159 18.05 21.09 -14.37
N SER A 160 18.57 22.21 -14.87
CA SER A 160 17.83 23.39 -15.33
C SER A 160 18.03 23.64 -16.80
#